data_AF-A0A077NBX1-F1
#
_entry.id   AF-A0A077NBX1-F1
#
_cell.length_a   1.000
_cell.length_b   1.000
_cell.length_c   1.000
_cell.angle_alpha   90.00
_cell.angle_beta   90.00
_cell.angle_gamma   90.00
#
_symmetry.space_group_name_H-M   'P 1'
#
loop_
_entity.id
_entity.type
_entity.pdbx_description
1 polymer ?
#
loop_
_entity_poly.entity_id
_entity_poly.type
_entity_poly.pdbx_seq_one_letter_code
_entity_poly.pdbx_strand_id
1 'polypeptide(L)'
;MKIRAHTAFKFTHDNGETQEFVTGVHEVSEDVAQHWFVQAHAEIIGAVEDSAQADHETVITELRAAIAELTQHLAERDTQILELKQQLAERDTQIMELKQQLEDRDTQIAELMISGDPQPTGNQTANGGKNGGNKK
;
A
#
# COMPACT_ATOMS: atom_id res chain seq x y z
N MET A 1 2.49 37.17 -29.31
CA MET A 1 2.34 35.90 -30.07
C MET A 1 3.47 35.75 -31.06
N LYS A 2 3.94 34.54 -31.35
CA LYS A 2 4.89 34.29 -32.45
C LYS A 2 4.15 33.66 -33.63
N ILE A 3 4.44 34.14 -34.83
CA ILE A 3 3.96 33.54 -36.07
C ILE A 3 5.15 33.17 -36.97
N ARG A 4 5.00 32.16 -37.82
CA ARG A 4 5.94 31.86 -38.90
C ARG A 4 5.26 32.12 -40.24
N ALA A 5 5.67 33.18 -40.92
CA ALA A 5 5.21 33.48 -42.27
C ALA A 5 5.83 32.50 -43.28
N HIS A 6 4.98 31.83 -44.07
CA HIS A 6 5.42 30.91 -45.12
C HIS A 6 5.80 31.66 -46.40
N THR A 7 5.09 32.76 -46.68
CA THR A 7 5.29 33.64 -47.83
C THR A 7 5.37 35.08 -47.34
N ALA A 8 6.16 35.94 -48.01
CA ALA A 8 6.19 37.36 -47.66
C ALA A 8 4.84 38.04 -47.99
N PHE A 9 4.34 38.89 -47.10
CA PHE A 9 3.08 39.60 -47.27
C PHE A 9 3.08 40.98 -46.58
N LYS A 10 2.13 41.83 -46.96
CA LYS A 10 1.91 43.15 -46.36
C LYS A 10 0.56 43.15 -45.67
N PHE A 11 0.53 43.51 -44.39
CA PHE A 11 -0.66 43.54 -43.55
C PHE A 11 -0.99 44.98 -43.13
N THR A 12 -2.24 45.39 -43.32
CA THR A 12 -2.72 46.71 -42.94
C THR A 12 -3.48 46.61 -41.62
N HIS A 13 -3.04 47.36 -40.63
CA HIS A 13 -3.67 47.48 -39.32
C HIS A 13 -4.92 48.36 -39.41
N ASP A 14 -5.80 48.28 -38.41
CA ASP A 14 -7.05 49.05 -38.36
C ASP A 14 -6.82 50.57 -38.29
N ASN A 15 -5.64 51.00 -37.82
CA ASN A 15 -5.21 52.41 -37.82
C ASN A 15 -4.74 52.89 -39.21
N GLY A 16 -4.74 52.02 -40.23
CA GLY A 16 -4.30 52.30 -41.59
C GLY A 16 -2.79 52.16 -41.81
N GLU A 17 -1.99 51.92 -40.76
CA GLU A 17 -0.57 51.65 -40.89
C GLU A 17 -0.34 50.28 -41.52
N THR A 18 0.73 50.15 -42.30
CA THR A 18 1.06 48.88 -42.94
C THR A 18 2.38 48.32 -42.46
N GLN A 19 2.38 47.02 -42.18
CA GLN A 19 3.53 46.25 -41.75
C GLN A 19 3.87 45.18 -42.79
N GLU A 20 5.15 45.07 -43.12
CA GLU A 20 5.66 44.07 -44.05
C GLU A 20 6.23 42.89 -43.27
N PHE A 21 5.83 41.68 -43.67
CA PHE A 21 6.29 40.42 -43.11
C PHE A 21 7.09 39.67 -44.16
N VAL A 22 8.34 39.35 -43.85
CA VAL A 22 9.18 38.46 -44.67
C VAL A 22 9.00 37.00 -44.24
N THR A 23 9.34 36.03 -45.09
CA THR A 23 9.33 34.61 -44.68
C THR A 23 10.23 34.40 -43.46
N GLY A 24 9.69 33.78 -42.40
CA GLY A 24 10.39 33.61 -41.13
C GLY A 24 9.49 33.82 -39.92
N VAL A 25 10.12 33.87 -38.74
CA VAL A 25 9.42 34.03 -37.45
C VAL A 25 9.30 35.50 -37.08
N HIS A 26 8.10 35.93 -36.69
CA HIS A 26 7.80 37.29 -36.27
C HIS A 26 7.06 37.30 -34.94
N GLU A 27 7.37 38.28 -34.10
CA GLU A 27 6.61 38.57 -32.90
C GLU A 27 5.55 39.63 -33.21
N VAL A 28 4.30 39.30 -32.91
CA VAL A 28 3.13 40.11 -33.23
C VAL A 28 2.15 40.12 -32.06
N SER A 29 1.23 41.08 -32.04
CA SER A 29 0.11 41.07 -31.10
C SER A 29 -0.82 39.89 -31.35
N GLU A 30 -1.66 39.57 -30.37
CA GLU A 30 -2.66 38.51 -30.50
C GLU A 30 -3.66 38.81 -31.61
N ASP A 31 -4.15 40.05 -31.71
CA ASP A 31 -5.08 40.47 -32.77
C ASP A 31 -4.51 40.24 -34.18
N VAL A 32 -3.22 40.54 -34.38
CA VAL A 32 -2.54 40.30 -35.66
C VAL A 32 -2.36 38.80 -35.91
N ALA A 33 -1.98 38.02 -34.90
CA ALA A 33 -1.82 36.57 -35.04
C ALA A 33 -3.14 35.84 -35.34
N GLN A 34 -4.25 36.33 -34.77
CA GLN A 34 -5.59 35.77 -34.96
C GLN A 34 -6.29 36.30 -36.23
N HIS A 35 -5.73 37.31 -36.89
CA HIS A 35 -6.33 37.88 -38.09
C HIS A 35 -6.34 36.86 -39.24
N TRP A 36 -7.50 36.66 -39.88
CA TRP A 36 -7.70 35.65 -40.93
C TRP A 36 -6.67 35.76 -42.08
N PHE A 37 -6.32 36.99 -42.47
CA PHE A 37 -5.32 37.23 -43.52
C PHE A 37 -3.92 36.76 -43.11
N VAL A 38 -3.55 36.97 -41.85
CA VAL A 38 -2.25 36.54 -41.32
C VAL A 38 -2.23 35.02 -41.21
N GLN A 39 -3.30 34.39 -40.72
CA GLN A 39 -3.43 32.93 -40.65
C GLN A 39 -3.39 32.25 -42.02
N ALA A 40 -3.85 32.92 -43.07
CA ALA A 40 -3.75 32.41 -44.44
C ALA A 40 -2.30 32.37 -44.97
N HIS A 41 -1.40 33.18 -44.41
CA HIS A 41 -0.01 33.33 -44.89
C HIS A 41 1.05 32.92 -43.85
N ALA A 42 0.65 32.65 -42.60
CA ALA A 42 1.52 32.33 -41.48
C ALA A 42 0.86 31.37 -40.50
N GLU A 43 1.66 30.53 -39.84
CA GLU A 43 1.22 29.66 -38.73
C GLU A 43 1.55 30.32 -37.37
N ILE A 44 0.68 30.18 -36.37
CA ILE A 44 1.00 30.58 -34.99
C ILE A 44 1.93 29.51 -34.39
N ILE A 45 3.04 29.93 -33.78
CA ILE A 45 4.02 29.03 -33.14
C ILE A 45 4.20 29.38 -31.67
N GLY A 46 4.41 28.37 -30.82
CA GLY A 46 4.70 28.52 -29.39
C GLY A 46 3.50 28.73 -28.46
N ALA A 47 2.37 29.26 -28.94
CA ALA A 47 1.20 29.52 -28.08
C ALA A 47 0.56 28.24 -27.52
N VAL A 48 0.52 27.16 -28.30
CA VAL A 48 -0.04 25.86 -27.89
C VAL A 48 0.96 25.07 -27.04
N GLU A 49 2.26 25.28 -27.27
CA GLU A 49 3.33 24.57 -26.56
C GLU A 49 3.49 25.11 -25.13
N ASP A 50 3.41 26.43 -24.94
CA ASP A 50 3.52 27.06 -23.62
C ASP A 50 2.35 26.68 -22.69
N SER A 51 1.11 26.62 -23.21
CA SER A 51 -0.06 26.21 -22.41
C SER A 51 -0.02 24.72 -22.09
N ALA A 52 0.29 23.86 -23.06
CA ALA A 52 0.41 22.42 -22.83
C ALA A 52 1.57 22.08 -21.88
N GLN A 53 2.68 22.82 -21.94
CA GLN A 53 3.80 22.65 -21.04
C GLN A 53 3.45 23.07 -19.60
N ALA A 54 2.70 24.16 -19.41
CA ALA A 54 2.21 24.57 -18.10
C ALA A 54 1.25 23.53 -17.48
N ASP A 55 0.36 22.97 -18.31
CA ASP A 55 -0.56 21.91 -17.89
C ASP A 55 0.21 20.63 -17.50
N HIS A 56 1.21 20.23 -18.31
CA HIS A 56 2.05 19.07 -17.99
C HIS A 56 2.86 19.26 -16.71
N GLU A 57 3.44 20.44 -16.45
CA GLU A 57 4.20 20.68 -15.21
C GLU A 57 3.29 20.61 -13.98
N THR A 58 2.05 21.08 -14.10
CA THR A 58 1.03 20.97 -13.05
C THR A 58 0.75 19.50 -12.74
N VAL A 59 0.45 18.70 -13.77
CA VAL A 59 0.19 17.26 -13.62
C VAL A 59 1.41 16.52 -13.04
N ILE A 60 2.62 16.85 -13.48
CA ILE A 60 3.85 16.26 -12.93
C ILE A 60 3.99 16.58 -11.44
N THR A 61 3.66 17.80 -11.04
CA THR A 61 3.73 18.22 -9.63
C THR A 61 2.72 17.46 -8.77
N GLU A 62 1.48 17.32 -9.24
CA GLU A 62 0.44 16.53 -8.58
C GLU A 62 0.83 15.04 -8.47
N LEU A 63 1.36 14.44 -9.55
CA LEU A 63 1.83 13.06 -9.53
C LEU A 63 2.99 12.86 -8.55
N ARG A 64 3.93 13.81 -8.47
CA ARG A 64 5.03 13.76 -7.48
C ARG A 64 4.49 13.80 -6.05
N ALA A 65 3.50 14.65 -5.77
CA ALA A 65 2.86 14.73 -4.47
C ALA A 65 2.15 13.41 -4.10
N ALA A 66 1.39 12.84 -5.04
CA ALA A 66 0.71 11.56 -4.85
C ALA A 66 1.70 10.40 -4.60
N ILE A 67 2.82 10.37 -5.34
CA ILE A 67 3.88 9.37 -5.12
C ILE A 67 4.49 9.52 -3.72
N ALA A 68 4.75 10.75 -3.26
CA ALA A 68 5.29 11.00 -1.94
C ALA A 68 4.34 10.54 -0.83
N GLU A 69 3.04 10.85 -0.96
CA GLU A 69 2.01 10.41 -0.03
C GLU A 69 1.91 8.87 0.01
N LEU A 70 1.81 8.22 -1.15
CA LEU A 70 1.76 6.75 -1.22
C LEU A 70 3.02 6.10 -0.63
N THR A 71 4.19 6.70 -0.84
CA THR A 71 5.46 6.21 -0.26
C THR A 71 5.44 6.31 1.27
N GLN A 72 4.92 7.41 1.82
CA GLN A 72 4.75 7.55 3.27
C GLN A 72 3.77 6.50 3.82
N HIS A 73 2.62 6.32 3.17
CA HIS A 73 1.63 5.32 3.57
C HIS A 73 2.21 3.90 3.57
N LEU A 74 3.05 3.55 2.59
CA LEU A 74 3.73 2.26 2.56
C LEU A 74 4.70 2.10 3.75
N ALA A 75 5.50 3.12 4.07
CA ALA A 75 6.42 3.08 5.21
C ALA A 75 5.68 2.91 6.55
N GLU A 76 4.52 3.56 6.70
CA GLU A 76 3.66 3.38 7.88
C GLU A 76 3.11 1.95 7.99
N ARG A 77 2.67 1.37 6.87
CA ARG A 77 2.20 -0.03 6.84
C ARG A 77 3.33 -1.01 7.15
N ASP A 78 4.53 -0.80 6.63
CA ASP A 78 5.70 -1.63 6.93
C ASP A 78 6.03 -1.61 8.42
N THR A 79 5.96 -0.44 9.05
CA THR A 79 6.15 -0.28 10.50
C THR A 79 5.09 -1.06 11.28
N GLN A 80 3.82 -0.97 10.88
CA GLN A 80 2.73 -1.72 11.52
C GLN A 80 2.89 -3.24 11.36
N ILE A 81 3.35 -3.71 10.19
CA ILE A 81 3.63 -5.13 9.96
C ILE A 81 4.75 -5.62 10.88
N LEU A 82 5.83 -4.83 11.07
CA LEU A 82 6.92 -5.17 11.96
C LEU A 82 6.44 -5.32 13.41
N GLU A 83 5.64 -4.36 13.88
CA GLU A 83 5.05 -4.37 15.21
C GLU A 83 4.16 -5.60 15.43
N LEU A 84 3.27 -5.91 14.47
CA LEU A 84 2.42 -7.10 14.55
C LEU A 84 3.23 -8.40 14.58
N LYS A 85 4.32 -8.48 13.80
CA LYS A 85 5.23 -9.64 13.84
C LYS A 85 5.89 -9.80 15.20
N GLN A 86 6.29 -8.70 15.84
CA GLN A 86 6.86 -8.74 17.19
C GLN A 86 5.84 -9.22 18.22
N GLN A 87 4.61 -8.71 18.18
CA GLN A 87 3.53 -9.15 19.07
C GLN A 87 3.17 -10.62 18.89
N LEU A 88 3.22 -11.14 17.64
CA LEU A 88 3.02 -12.56 17.38
C LEU A 88 4.12 -13.42 18.01
N ALA A 89 5.39 -13.04 17.85
CA ALA A 89 6.52 -13.76 18.44
C ALA A 89 6.48 -13.78 19.97
N GLU A 90 6.06 -12.67 20.60
CA GLU A 90 5.85 -12.60 22.04
C GLU A 90 4.73 -13.54 22.49
N ARG A 91 3.61 -13.58 21.75
CA ARG A 91 2.52 -14.52 22.04
C ARG A 91 2.92 -15.98 21.86
N ASP A 92 3.69 -16.31 20.84
CA ASP A 92 4.22 -17.67 20.65
C ASP A 92 5.08 -18.10 21.84
N THR A 93 5.90 -17.18 22.36
CA THR A 93 6.72 -17.42 23.56
C THR A 93 5.83 -17.66 24.79
N GLN A 94 4.80 -16.85 25.00
CA GLN A 94 3.85 -17.03 26.10
C GLN A 94 3.09 -18.37 26.00
N ILE A 95 2.72 -18.79 24.78
CA ILE A 95 2.05 -20.08 24.55
C ILE A 95 3.00 -21.24 24.88
N MET A 96 4.28 -21.17 24.52
CA MET A 96 5.25 -22.19 24.88
C MET A 96 5.40 -22.31 26.41
N GLU A 97 5.54 -21.18 27.10
CA GLU A 97 5.66 -21.14 28.56
C GLU A 97 4.43 -21.75 29.24
N LEU A 98 3.22 -21.38 28.81
CA LEU A 98 1.99 -21.94 29.37
C LEU A 98 1.85 -23.45 29.10
N LYS A 99 2.30 -23.92 27.93
CA LYS A 99 2.32 -25.37 27.63
C LYS A 99 3.26 -26.13 28.56
N GLN A 100 4.44 -25.58 28.84
CA GLN A 100 5.39 -26.19 29.78
C GLN A 100 4.79 -26.25 31.19
N GLN A 101 4.17 -25.17 31.65
CA GLN A 101 3.51 -25.14 32.97
C GLN A 101 2.37 -26.16 33.09
N LEU A 102 1.63 -26.41 32.00
CA LEU A 102 0.60 -27.45 31.97
C LEU A 102 1.21 -28.85 32.09
N GLU A 103 2.27 -29.14 31.33
CA GLU A 103 2.97 -30.44 31.38
C GLU A 103 3.58 -30.71 32.77
N ASP A 104 4.18 -29.69 33.39
CA ASP A 104 4.71 -29.79 34.75
C ASP A 104 3.60 -30.09 35.76
N ARG A 105 2.43 -29.46 35.60
CA ARG A 105 1.27 -29.71 36.48
C ARG A 105 0.65 -31.08 36.26
N ASP A 106 0.55 -31.55 35.02
CA ASP A 106 0.07 -32.89 34.70
C ASP A 106 0.98 -33.95 35.33
N THR A 107 2.30 -33.72 35.31
CA THR A 107 3.30 -34.57 35.97
C THR A 107 3.08 -34.60 37.49
N GLN A 108 2.92 -33.44 38.14
CA GLN A 108 2.67 -33.36 39.58
C GLN A 108 1.36 -34.06 39.98
N ILE A 109 0.30 -33.94 39.18
CA ILE A 109 -0.97 -34.62 39.42
C ILE A 109 -0.79 -36.14 39.33
N ALA A 110 -0.05 -36.63 38.34
CA ALA A 110 0.24 -38.06 38.18
C ALA A 110 1.02 -38.62 39.37
N GLU A 111 2.04 -37.90 39.85
CA GLU A 111 2.83 -38.28 41.03
C GLU A 111 1.96 -38.37 42.29
N LEU A 112 1.11 -37.36 42.53
CA LEU A 112 0.19 -37.36 43.68
C LEU A 112 -0.81 -38.52 43.62
N MET A 113 -1.35 -38.83 42.44
CA MET A 113 -2.25 -39.97 42.23
C MET A 113 -1.58 -41.32 42.53
N ILE A 114 -0.30 -41.48 42.20
CA ILE A 114 0.47 -42.70 42.51
C ILE A 114 0.74 -42.83 44.01
N SER A 115 0.98 -41.71 44.70
CA SER A 115 1.22 -41.69 46.15
C SER A 115 -0.04 -41.87 47.00
N GLY A 116 -1.23 -41.81 46.40
CA GLY A 116 -2.53 -41.73 47.07
C GLY A 116 -3.20 -43.04 47.51
N ASP A 117 -2.79 -44.22 47.04
CA ASP A 117 -3.33 -45.50 47.53
C ASP A 117 -2.41 -46.70 47.20
N PRO A 118 -1.98 -47.47 48.22
CA PRO A 118 -2.73 -48.70 48.52
C PRO A 118 -2.86 -48.98 50.03
N GLN A 119 -4.09 -49.00 50.55
CA GLN A 119 -4.40 -49.69 51.82
C GLN A 119 -4.22 -51.21 51.67
N PRO A 120 -3.35 -51.88 52.47
CA PRO A 120 -3.27 -53.33 52.50
C PRO A 120 -4.27 -53.87 53.52
N THR A 121 -5.42 -54.38 53.06
CA THR A 121 -6.30 -55.19 53.92
C THR A 121 -5.75 -56.62 54.03
N GLY A 122 -4.73 -56.80 54.86
CA GLY A 122 -4.37 -58.11 55.38
C GLY A 122 -5.00 -58.32 56.77
N ASN A 123 -5.92 -59.27 56.94
CA ASN A 123 -5.62 -60.61 57.49
C ASN A 123 -6.89 -61.42 57.89
N GLN A 124 -6.99 -62.62 57.30
CA GLN A 124 -7.52 -63.93 57.75
C GLN A 124 -8.45 -64.07 58.97
N THR A 125 -9.54 -64.86 58.78
CA THR A 125 -9.79 -66.07 59.60
C THR A 125 -10.44 -67.18 58.78
N ALA A 126 -9.85 -68.37 58.88
CA ALA A 126 -10.35 -69.64 58.39
C ALA A 126 -11.72 -70.02 58.96
N ASN A 127 -12.54 -70.73 58.17
CA ASN A 127 -13.23 -71.88 58.74
C ASN A 127 -13.46 -72.96 57.68
N GLY A 128 -12.89 -74.14 57.93
CA GLY A 128 -13.12 -75.33 57.12
C GLY A 128 -14.49 -75.92 57.40
N GLY A 129 -15.34 -75.99 56.39
CA GLY A 129 -16.59 -76.75 56.39
C GLY A 129 -16.51 -77.89 55.38
N LYS A 130 -16.19 -79.07 55.88
CA LYS A 130 -16.23 -80.34 55.13
C LYS A 130 -17.69 -80.71 54.78
N ASN A 131 -17.86 -81.23 53.56
CA ASN A 131 -18.61 -82.46 53.24
C ASN A 131 -20.14 -82.40 52.97
N GLY A 132 -20.55 -83.23 52.00
CA GLY A 132 -21.92 -83.60 51.65
C GLY A 132 -22.46 -82.76 50.48
N GLY A 133 -22.38 -83.16 49.21
CA GLY A 133 -22.92 -84.40 48.68
C GLY A 133 -24.43 -84.22 48.40
N ASN A 134 -24.82 -83.96 47.15
CA ASN A 134 -25.71 -84.87 46.43
C ASN A 134 -25.80 -84.51 44.95
N LYS A 135 -25.68 -85.56 44.12
CA LYS A 135 -25.99 -85.55 42.70
C LYS A 135 -27.51 -85.49 42.52
N LYS A 136 -27.98 -84.68 41.58
CA LYS A 136 -28.89 -85.06 40.50
C LYS A 136 -28.99 -83.92 39.50
#